data_AF-A0A8H4SJE0-F1
#
_entry.id   AF-A0A8H4SJE0-F1
#
_cell.length_a   1.000
_cell.length_b   1.000
_cell.length_c   1.000
_cell.angle_alpha   90.00
_cell.angle_beta   90.00
_cell.angle_gamma   90.00
#
_symmetry.space_group_name_H-M   'P 1'
#
loop_
_entity.id
_entity.type
_entity.pdbx_description
1 polymer ?
#
loop_
_entity_poly.entity_id
_entity_poly.type
_entity_poly.pdbx_seq_one_letter_code
_entity_poly.pdbx_strand_id
1 'polypeptide(L)'
;MATDNSNGHQVGDINPDTQITTTGQTSRLPTIKDLDANNIDSNNGKADTKTDLDSAQVNAPETQGSSLPKLTQVIITNIPRLKHSSKDPEAWALRVKFALAQLRLLHLINSSVPRPAKGQHNFNRWAKWSRTVASWLYLQVDEGIQEKLQRLRKIPSKADDLFDKIMDVVRESDKTVNATVKARNYNSRKRSDLEIARKYIAAHQTPFYLLGSNLLPVSSSR
;
A
#
# COMPACT_ATOMS: atom_id res chain seq x y z
N MET A 1 -36.42 -48.12 -9.37
CA MET A 1 -36.67 -47.83 -10.80
C MET A 1 -37.97 -47.07 -10.90
N ALA A 2 -37.99 -45.96 -11.62
CA ALA A 2 -39.19 -45.20 -11.96
C ALA A 2 -38.92 -44.46 -13.28
N THR A 3 -39.81 -44.62 -14.25
CA THR A 3 -39.77 -44.00 -15.58
C THR A 3 -41.18 -43.58 -15.98
N ASP A 4 -41.26 -42.70 -16.97
CA ASP A 4 -42.45 -42.20 -17.69
C ASP A 4 -43.41 -41.28 -16.88
N ASN A 5 -43.73 -40.06 -17.33
CA ASN A 5 -44.20 -39.78 -18.69
C ASN A 5 -43.90 -38.37 -19.25
N SER A 6 -43.76 -38.35 -20.58
CA SER A 6 -44.10 -37.32 -21.59
C SER A 6 -45.33 -36.44 -21.31
N ASN A 7 -45.62 -35.31 -21.98
CA ASN A 7 -45.05 -34.68 -23.20
C ASN A 7 -45.42 -33.18 -23.28
N GLY A 8 -44.73 -32.38 -24.12
CA GLY A 8 -45.13 -30.98 -24.39
C GLY A 8 -44.21 -30.13 -25.28
N HIS A 9 -44.19 -30.39 -26.60
CA HIS A 9 -43.74 -29.46 -27.66
C HIS A 9 -44.62 -28.18 -27.69
N GLN A 10 -44.29 -27.01 -28.27
CA GLN A 10 -43.18 -26.47 -29.10
C GLN A 10 -43.27 -24.91 -28.99
N VAL A 11 -42.49 -24.00 -29.61
CA VAL A 11 -41.45 -23.99 -30.68
C VAL A 11 -40.48 -22.81 -30.40
N GLY A 12 -39.34 -22.69 -31.10
CA GLY A 12 -38.50 -21.47 -30.98
C GLY A 12 -37.09 -21.55 -31.60
N ASP A 13 -36.98 -21.94 -32.88
CA ASP A 13 -35.69 -21.93 -33.60
C ASP A 13 -35.25 -20.50 -33.98
N ILE A 14 -33.93 -20.27 -33.98
CA ILE A 14 -33.08 -20.00 -35.18
C ILE A 14 -31.71 -19.50 -34.69
N ASN A 15 -30.65 -20.20 -35.08
CA ASN A 15 -29.26 -19.71 -35.10
C ASN A 15 -28.91 -19.38 -36.57
N PRO A 16 -28.07 -18.36 -36.88
CA PRO A 16 -26.72 -18.73 -37.31
C PRO A 16 -25.60 -17.69 -37.05
N ASP A 17 -24.36 -18.13 -37.30
CA ASP A 17 -23.15 -17.32 -37.52
C ASP A 17 -23.34 -16.15 -38.49
N THR A 18 -22.54 -15.08 -38.33
CA THR A 18 -22.03 -14.32 -39.49
C THR A 18 -20.68 -13.67 -39.21
N GLN A 19 -19.77 -13.74 -40.18
CA GLN A 19 -18.45 -13.11 -40.17
C GLN A 19 -18.44 -11.73 -40.86
N ILE A 20 -17.49 -10.87 -40.46
CA ILE A 20 -16.79 -9.82 -41.24
C ILE A 20 -17.64 -8.86 -42.11
N THR A 21 -17.48 -7.55 -41.88
CA THR A 21 -17.33 -6.57 -42.97
C THR A 21 -16.46 -5.39 -42.54
N THR A 22 -15.39 -5.15 -43.29
CA THR A 22 -14.55 -3.96 -43.21
C THR A 22 -15.03 -2.93 -44.24
N THR A 23 -15.40 -1.72 -43.81
CA THR A 23 -15.51 -0.58 -44.72
C THR A 23 -14.93 0.66 -44.04
N GLY A 24 -13.82 1.17 -44.59
CA GLY A 24 -13.18 2.39 -44.09
C GLY A 24 -13.86 3.65 -44.61
N GLN A 25 -13.69 4.76 -43.89
CA GLN A 25 -14.01 6.09 -44.42
C GLN A 25 -12.85 7.04 -44.16
N THR A 26 -12.13 7.35 -45.24
CA THR A 26 -10.98 8.27 -45.26
C THR A 26 -11.45 9.71 -45.12
N SER A 27 -10.87 10.47 -44.19
CA SER A 27 -11.07 11.92 -44.14
C SER A 27 -10.25 12.60 -45.23
N ARG A 28 -10.93 13.28 -46.16
CA ARG A 28 -10.33 13.98 -47.30
C ARG A 28 -9.41 15.12 -46.87
N LEU A 29 -8.18 15.13 -47.40
CA LEU A 29 -7.45 16.37 -47.68
C LEU A 29 -8.07 17.06 -48.91
N PRO A 30 -8.11 18.40 -48.97
CA PRO A 30 -8.34 19.13 -50.21
C PRO A 30 -7.03 19.26 -51.02
N THR A 31 -7.05 18.75 -52.25
CA THR A 31 -5.98 18.98 -53.25
C THR A 31 -6.14 20.36 -53.88
N ILE A 32 -5.06 21.14 -53.93
CA ILE A 32 -4.88 22.24 -54.88
C ILE A 32 -3.82 21.80 -55.89
N LYS A 33 -4.03 22.11 -57.17
CA LYS A 33 -3.19 21.68 -58.29
C LYS A 33 -1.99 22.61 -58.50
N ASP A 34 -0.98 22.05 -59.16
CA ASP A 34 0.34 22.62 -59.44
C ASP A 34 0.33 23.87 -60.35
N LEU A 35 1.40 24.68 -60.21
CA LEU A 35 1.90 25.59 -61.24
C LEU A 35 3.41 25.83 -61.07
N ASP A 36 4.15 24.89 -61.65
CA ASP A 36 5.47 24.90 -62.33
C ASP A 36 6.69 25.79 -61.90
N ALA A 37 7.86 25.17 -62.12
CA ALA A 37 9.19 25.68 -62.47
C ALA A 37 9.93 26.77 -61.64
N ASN A 38 10.98 26.28 -60.97
CA ASN A 38 12.37 26.77 -61.06
C ASN A 38 12.71 28.24 -60.74
N ASN A 39 13.35 28.45 -59.58
CA ASN A 39 14.68 29.09 -59.61
C ASN A 39 15.60 28.57 -58.49
N ILE A 40 16.89 28.52 -58.78
CA ILE A 40 17.96 28.09 -57.86
C ILE A 40 18.56 29.35 -57.24
N ASP A 41 18.70 29.37 -55.91
CA ASP A 41 19.97 29.85 -55.35
C ASP A 41 20.33 29.16 -54.03
N SER A 42 21.60 28.84 -53.86
CA SER A 42 22.16 28.30 -52.63
C SER A 42 22.82 29.43 -51.86
N ASN A 43 22.36 29.73 -50.64
CA ASN A 43 23.20 30.48 -49.72
C ASN A 43 23.14 29.95 -48.29
N ASN A 44 24.34 29.63 -47.79
CA ASN A 44 24.62 29.07 -46.48
C ASN A 44 24.51 30.17 -45.41
N GLY A 45 23.60 30.02 -44.45
CA GLY A 45 23.15 31.12 -43.58
C GLY A 45 22.78 30.73 -42.16
N LYS A 46 23.66 29.99 -41.46
CA LYS A 46 23.84 30.00 -39.99
C LYS A 46 22.58 30.34 -39.16
N ALA A 47 21.68 29.37 -39.00
CA ALA A 47 20.60 29.47 -38.02
C ALA A 47 21.16 29.21 -36.61
N ASP A 48 21.10 30.22 -35.74
CA ASP A 48 21.62 30.11 -34.38
C ASP A 48 20.92 29.00 -33.60
N THR A 49 21.66 27.94 -33.29
CA THR A 49 21.23 26.96 -32.28
C THR A 49 21.37 27.63 -30.92
N LYS A 50 20.39 28.46 -30.59
CA LYS A 50 20.24 29.06 -29.26
C LYS A 50 19.81 27.96 -28.31
N THR A 51 20.80 27.19 -27.87
CA THR A 51 20.67 26.22 -26.80
C THR A 51 20.34 27.01 -25.54
N ASP A 52 19.05 27.19 -25.28
CA ASP A 52 18.52 27.64 -23.99
C ASP A 52 18.75 26.52 -22.96
N LEU A 53 20.04 26.30 -22.65
CA LEU A 53 20.48 25.64 -21.45
C LEU A 53 20.17 26.62 -20.32
N ASP A 54 18.96 26.48 -19.77
CA ASP A 54 18.36 27.36 -18.75
C ASP A 54 19.28 27.56 -17.55
N SER A 55 20.11 28.60 -17.63
CA SER A 55 21.21 28.89 -16.72
C SER A 55 20.70 29.69 -15.53
N ALA A 56 19.85 29.05 -14.71
CA ALA A 56 19.16 29.73 -13.63
C ALA A 56 18.82 28.85 -12.40
N GLN A 57 19.65 27.88 -12.00
CA GLN A 57 19.66 27.39 -10.60
C GLN A 57 20.91 26.56 -10.19
N VAL A 58 22.05 27.22 -9.99
CA VAL A 58 23.26 26.57 -9.44
C VAL A 58 23.20 26.41 -7.90
N ASN A 59 22.37 27.19 -7.20
CA ASN A 59 22.40 27.32 -5.72
C ASN A 59 21.05 27.07 -5.00
N ALA A 60 20.03 26.52 -5.66
CA ALA A 60 18.80 26.16 -4.94
C ALA A 60 18.99 24.81 -4.20
N PRO A 61 18.63 24.70 -2.91
CA PRO A 61 18.64 23.42 -2.21
C PRO A 61 17.83 22.37 -2.94
N GLU A 62 18.29 21.12 -2.97
CA GLU A 62 17.53 20.04 -3.59
C GLU A 62 16.20 19.85 -2.86
N THR A 63 15.11 19.79 -3.61
CA THR A 63 13.75 19.60 -3.09
C THR A 63 13.14 18.33 -3.65
N GLN A 64 12.05 17.87 -3.05
CA GLN A 64 11.22 16.80 -3.60
C GLN A 64 10.70 17.12 -5.02
N GLY A 65 10.77 18.38 -5.46
CA GLY A 65 10.37 18.84 -6.79
C GLY A 65 11.47 18.77 -7.85
N SER A 66 12.76 18.72 -7.46
CA SER A 66 13.89 19.04 -8.36
C SER A 66 14.08 18.06 -9.52
N SER A 67 13.86 16.75 -9.28
CA SER A 67 14.09 15.69 -10.27
C SER A 67 12.80 15.13 -10.90
N LEU A 68 11.65 15.79 -10.71
CA LEU A 68 10.36 15.23 -11.10
C LEU A 68 10.12 15.27 -12.62
N PRO A 69 9.59 14.19 -13.21
CA PRO A 69 9.24 14.16 -14.63
C PRO A 69 8.16 15.20 -14.97
N LYS A 70 8.10 15.60 -16.24
CA LYS A 70 6.96 16.36 -16.78
C LYS A 70 5.67 15.60 -16.48
N LEU A 71 4.58 16.33 -16.28
CA LEU A 71 3.28 15.73 -15.95
C LEU A 71 2.74 14.98 -17.18
N THR A 72 2.92 13.67 -17.18
CA THR A 72 2.45 12.74 -18.20
C THR A 72 1.57 11.68 -17.55
N GLN A 73 0.76 10.99 -18.36
CA GLN A 73 0.08 9.79 -17.89
C GLN A 73 1.12 8.69 -17.67
N VAL A 74 1.24 8.21 -16.43
CA VAL A 74 2.10 7.08 -16.07
C VAL A 74 1.31 6.07 -15.24
N ILE A 75 1.68 4.80 -15.35
CA ILE A 75 1.17 3.74 -14.49
C ILE A 75 2.24 3.48 -13.43
N ILE A 76 1.90 3.69 -12.16
CA ILE A 76 2.76 3.26 -11.05
C ILE A 76 2.44 1.79 -10.78
N THR A 77 3.44 0.92 -10.96
CA THR A 77 3.30 -0.54 -10.80
C THR A 77 2.68 -0.90 -9.45
N ASN A 78 1.56 -1.61 -9.46
CA ASN A 78 0.95 -2.11 -8.22
C ASN A 78 1.89 -3.08 -7.50
N ILE A 79 1.90 -3.02 -6.18
CA ILE A 79 2.70 -3.89 -5.31
C ILE A 79 1.76 -4.71 -4.40
N PRO A 80 2.22 -5.84 -3.84
CA PRO A 80 1.44 -6.57 -2.85
C PRO A 80 1.03 -5.65 -1.68
N ARG A 81 -0.26 -5.62 -1.35
CA ARG A 81 -0.79 -4.70 -0.33
C ARG A 81 -0.16 -4.94 1.03
N LEU A 82 0.18 -3.86 1.73
CA LEU A 82 0.59 -3.93 3.13
C LEU A 82 -0.60 -4.35 3.99
N LYS A 83 -0.41 -5.36 4.84
CA LYS A 83 -1.42 -5.78 5.82
C LYS A 83 -1.20 -5.06 7.14
N HIS A 84 -2.28 -4.70 7.85
CA HIS A 84 -2.23 -4.08 9.18
C HIS A 84 -1.46 -4.92 10.24
N SER A 85 -1.30 -6.22 10.00
CA SER A 85 -0.59 -7.20 10.84
C SER A 85 0.68 -7.74 10.16
N SER A 86 1.25 -6.99 9.21
CA SER A 86 2.50 -7.36 8.54
C SER A 86 3.68 -7.28 9.51
N LYS A 87 4.34 -8.41 9.76
CA LYS A 87 5.56 -8.49 10.59
C LYS A 87 6.78 -7.79 9.97
N ASP A 88 6.71 -7.44 8.69
CA ASP A 88 7.78 -6.78 7.95
C ASP A 88 7.19 -5.64 7.08
N PRO A 89 6.96 -4.46 7.66
CA PRO A 89 6.57 -3.27 6.91
C PRO A 89 7.74 -2.68 6.11
N GLU A 90 8.99 -2.99 6.46
CA GLU A 90 10.18 -2.45 5.78
C GLU A 90 10.40 -3.08 4.40
N ALA A 91 10.14 -4.39 4.24
CA ALA A 91 10.11 -5.03 2.93
C ALA A 91 9.01 -4.47 2.01
N TRP A 92 7.89 -4.00 2.56
CA TRP A 92 6.88 -3.28 1.78
C TRP A 92 7.35 -1.86 1.41
N ALA A 93 7.92 -1.12 2.37
CA ALA A 93 8.53 0.19 2.13
C ALA A 93 9.61 0.12 1.03
N LEU A 94 10.40 -0.95 0.99
CA LEU A 94 11.38 -1.19 -0.07
C LEU A 94 10.74 -1.40 -1.45
N ARG A 95 9.63 -2.15 -1.52
CA ARG A 95 8.85 -2.33 -2.77
C ARG A 95 8.27 -1.00 -3.27
N VAL A 96 7.74 -0.16 -2.36
CA VAL A 96 7.30 1.22 -2.68
C VAL A 96 8.46 2.02 -3.28
N LYS A 97 9.63 2.03 -2.62
CA LYS A 97 10.82 2.76 -3.09
C LYS A 97 11.22 2.32 -4.50
N PHE A 98 11.24 1.01 -4.79
CA PHE A 98 11.53 0.50 -6.14
C PHE A 98 10.49 0.93 -7.18
N ALA A 99 9.19 0.82 -6.89
CA ALA A 99 8.12 1.22 -7.81
C ALA A 99 8.18 2.72 -8.16
N LEU A 100 8.52 3.58 -7.20
CA LEU A 100 8.64 5.02 -7.41
C LEU A 100 9.99 5.45 -8.03
N ALA A 101 11.07 4.71 -7.78
CA ALA A 101 12.39 5.01 -8.33
C ALA A 101 12.41 4.91 -9.87
N GLN A 102 11.75 3.89 -10.43
CA GLN A 102 11.62 3.71 -11.89
C GLN A 102 11.02 4.92 -12.61
N LEU A 103 10.19 5.71 -11.92
CA LEU A 103 9.51 6.90 -12.45
C LEU A 103 10.14 8.22 -11.98
N ARG A 104 11.29 8.17 -11.29
CA ARG A 104 11.95 9.33 -10.64
C ARG A 104 11.05 10.04 -9.61
N LEU A 105 10.15 9.30 -8.96
CA LEU A 105 9.18 9.79 -7.98
C LEU A 105 9.61 9.54 -6.52
N LEU A 106 10.77 8.89 -6.30
CA LEU A 106 11.23 8.44 -4.97
C LEU A 106 11.27 9.55 -3.90
N HIS A 107 11.71 10.77 -4.26
CA HIS A 107 11.81 11.86 -3.28
C HIS A 107 10.46 12.32 -2.72
N LEU A 108 9.34 12.00 -3.39
CA LEU A 108 7.99 12.39 -2.94
C LEU A 108 7.54 11.70 -1.67
N ILE A 109 8.14 10.56 -1.31
CA ILE A 109 7.87 9.84 -0.05
C ILE A 109 8.95 10.07 1.01
N ASN A 110 9.96 10.90 0.73
CA ASN A 110 11.05 11.16 1.67
C ASN A 110 10.83 12.49 2.39
N SER A 111 10.25 12.43 3.59
CA SER A 111 10.00 13.58 4.45
C SER A 111 11.28 14.31 4.92
N SER A 112 12.46 13.69 4.79
CA SER A 112 13.74 14.35 5.06
C SER A 112 14.21 15.28 3.93
N VAL A 113 13.66 15.13 2.71
CA VAL A 113 13.93 16.04 1.59
C VAL A 113 12.91 17.19 1.64
N PRO A 114 13.31 18.47 1.61
CA PRO A 114 12.38 19.58 1.74
C PRO A 114 11.41 19.66 0.56
N ARG A 115 10.17 20.05 0.86
CA ARG A 115 9.15 20.34 -0.16
C ARG A 115 9.50 21.66 -0.87
N PRO A 116 9.29 21.79 -2.18
CA PRO A 116 9.42 23.09 -2.86
C PRO A 116 8.45 24.11 -2.25
N ALA A 117 8.89 25.36 -2.14
CA ALA A 117 8.08 26.45 -1.61
C ALA A 117 7.02 26.91 -2.63
N LYS A 118 5.90 27.45 -2.14
CA LYS A 118 4.91 28.11 -3.01
C LYS A 118 5.58 29.21 -3.82
N GLY A 119 5.30 29.29 -5.12
CA GLY A 119 5.93 30.24 -6.04
C GLY A 119 7.19 29.72 -6.76
N GLN A 120 7.82 28.64 -6.29
CA GLN A 120 8.90 27.99 -7.04
C GLN A 120 8.33 27.26 -8.28
N HIS A 121 9.07 27.28 -9.39
CA HIS A 121 8.63 26.73 -10.67
C HIS A 121 8.20 25.25 -10.60
N ASN A 122 8.86 24.45 -9.76
CA ASN A 122 8.53 23.04 -9.55
C ASN A 122 7.39 22.78 -8.56
N PHE A 123 6.87 23.79 -7.83
CA PHE A 123 5.83 23.61 -6.82
C PHE A 123 4.56 22.95 -7.38
N ASN A 124 4.05 23.43 -8.51
CA ASN A 124 2.82 22.91 -9.11
C ASN A 124 2.99 21.48 -9.65
N ARG A 125 4.19 21.15 -10.15
CA ARG A 125 4.57 19.80 -10.60
C ARG A 125 4.62 18.83 -9.42
N TRP A 126 5.34 19.21 -8.36
CA TRP A 126 5.42 18.47 -7.11
C TRP A 126 4.04 18.28 -6.46
N ALA A 127 3.22 19.34 -6.38
CA ALA A 127 1.92 19.29 -5.70
C ALA A 127 0.92 18.37 -6.41
N LYS A 128 1.05 18.17 -7.72
CA LYS A 128 0.30 17.19 -8.51
C LYS A 128 0.85 15.78 -8.29
N TRP A 129 2.14 15.54 -8.55
CA TRP A 129 2.75 14.21 -8.37
C TRP A 129 2.63 13.67 -6.94
N SER A 130 2.85 14.50 -5.92
CA SER A 130 2.69 14.14 -4.51
C SER A 130 1.26 13.71 -4.17
N ARG A 131 0.23 14.29 -4.82
CA ARG A 131 -1.16 13.81 -4.69
C ARG A 131 -1.37 12.48 -5.43
N THR A 132 -0.87 12.33 -6.65
CA THR A 132 -0.97 11.08 -7.42
C THR A 132 -0.35 9.91 -6.66
N VAL A 133 0.86 10.09 -6.12
CA VAL A 133 1.54 9.08 -5.31
C VAL A 133 0.82 8.83 -3.98
N ALA A 134 0.26 9.85 -3.32
CA ALA A 134 -0.56 9.65 -2.12
C ALA A 134 -1.82 8.81 -2.41
N SER A 135 -2.57 9.12 -3.47
CA SER A 135 -3.73 8.32 -3.87
C SER A 135 -3.34 6.88 -4.23
N TRP A 136 -2.20 6.69 -4.92
CA TRP A 136 -1.69 5.35 -5.22
C TRP A 136 -1.30 4.57 -3.96
N LEU A 137 -0.56 5.20 -3.02
CA LEU A 137 -0.15 4.61 -1.74
C LEU A 137 -1.36 4.11 -0.92
N TYR A 138 -2.42 4.91 -0.87
CA TYR A 138 -3.67 4.53 -0.19
C TYR A 138 -4.29 3.24 -0.76
N LEU A 139 -4.11 2.96 -2.06
CA LEU A 139 -4.58 1.73 -2.71
C LEU A 139 -3.62 0.53 -2.54
N GLN A 140 -2.38 0.77 -2.09
CA GLN A 140 -1.37 -0.27 -1.82
C GLN A 140 -1.38 -0.78 -0.36
N VAL A 141 -2.40 -0.45 0.44
CA VAL A 141 -2.58 -0.92 1.82
C VAL A 141 -3.92 -1.65 1.96
N ASP A 142 -4.03 -2.51 2.99
CA ASP A 142 -5.27 -3.24 3.29
C ASP A 142 -6.36 -2.36 3.90
N GLU A 143 -7.58 -2.88 3.91
CA GLU A 143 -8.78 -2.24 4.42
C GLU A 143 -8.61 -1.83 5.90
N GLY A 144 -7.90 -2.64 6.70
CA GLY A 144 -7.62 -2.36 8.11
C GLY A 144 -6.72 -1.13 8.33
N ILE A 145 -5.72 -0.90 7.47
CA ILE A 145 -4.94 0.34 7.48
C ILE A 145 -5.79 1.51 6.96
N GLN A 146 -6.58 1.31 5.89
CA GLN A 146 -7.45 2.35 5.35
C GLN A 146 -8.46 2.87 6.38
N GLU A 147 -9.13 1.99 7.12
CA GLU A 147 -10.03 2.36 8.22
C GLU A 147 -9.33 3.21 9.28
N LYS A 148 -8.13 2.81 9.70
CA LYS A 148 -7.34 3.57 10.69
C LYS A 148 -6.97 4.96 10.17
N LEU A 149 -6.65 5.09 8.88
CA LEU A 149 -6.39 6.38 8.24
C LEU A 149 -7.66 7.24 8.12
N GLN A 150 -8.81 6.64 7.80
CA GLN A 150 -10.11 7.35 7.73
C GLN A 150 -10.59 7.88 9.08
N ARG A 151 -10.21 7.23 10.19
CA ARG A 151 -10.49 7.71 11.57
C ARG A 151 -9.66 8.94 11.97
N LEU A 152 -8.66 9.33 11.18
CA LEU A 152 -7.92 10.58 11.40
C LEU A 152 -8.80 11.78 11.04
N ARG A 153 -8.71 12.88 11.81
CA ARG A 153 -9.40 14.15 11.52
C ARG A 153 -9.18 14.66 10.08
N LYS A 154 -8.04 14.30 9.48
CA LYS A 154 -7.70 14.59 8.09
C LYS A 154 -6.70 13.54 7.58
N ILE A 155 -7.04 12.86 6.49
CA ILE A 155 -6.10 12.00 5.77
C ILE A 155 -5.00 12.88 5.14
N PRO A 156 -3.71 12.54 5.29
CA PRO A 156 -2.64 13.28 4.63
C PRO A 156 -2.76 13.26 3.10
N SER A 157 -2.60 14.44 2.48
CA SER A 157 -2.77 14.63 1.02
C SER A 157 -1.45 14.76 0.25
N LYS A 158 -0.34 14.44 0.92
CA LYS A 158 1.02 14.45 0.40
C LYS A 158 1.65 13.09 0.62
N ALA A 159 2.42 12.64 -0.36
CA ALA A 159 2.92 11.28 -0.43
C ALA A 159 3.84 10.93 0.74
N ASP A 160 4.70 11.84 1.16
CA ASP A 160 5.57 11.74 2.32
C ASP A 160 4.77 11.73 3.63
N ASP A 161 3.89 12.71 3.87
CA ASP A 161 3.03 12.71 5.07
C ASP A 161 2.19 11.42 5.19
N LEU A 162 1.68 10.90 4.05
CA LEU A 162 0.85 9.70 4.03
C LEU A 162 1.68 8.42 4.22
N PHE A 163 2.85 8.35 3.59
CA PHE A 163 3.76 7.21 3.72
C PHE A 163 4.22 7.05 5.17
N ASP A 164 4.68 8.13 5.80
CA ASP A 164 5.07 8.11 7.22
C ASP A 164 3.89 7.70 8.11
N LYS A 165 2.67 8.21 7.83
CA LYS A 165 1.47 7.85 8.59
C LYS A 165 1.04 6.39 8.41
N ILE A 166 1.24 5.78 7.23
CA ILE A 166 1.03 4.34 6.99
C ILE A 166 2.02 3.53 7.84
N MET A 167 3.30 3.89 7.83
CA MET A 167 4.34 3.20 8.58
C MET A 167 4.10 3.28 10.10
N ASP A 168 3.69 4.44 10.61
CA ASP A 168 3.24 4.62 12.00
C ASP A 168 2.11 3.65 12.37
N VAL A 169 1.05 3.63 11.55
CA VAL A 169 -0.18 2.85 11.80
C VAL A 169 0.11 1.36 11.91
N VAL A 170 1.01 0.82 11.08
CA VAL A 170 1.40 -0.60 11.16
C VAL A 170 2.29 -0.86 12.37
N ARG A 171 3.33 -0.04 12.61
CA ARG A 171 4.22 -0.16 13.78
C ARG A 171 3.47 -0.06 15.11
N GLU A 172 2.39 0.71 15.19
CA GLU A 172 1.51 0.79 16.38
C GLU A 172 0.69 -0.50 16.58
N SER A 173 0.24 -1.13 15.48
CA SER A 173 -0.41 -2.45 15.51
C SER A 173 0.51 -3.51 16.11
N ASP A 174 1.75 -3.58 15.64
CA ASP A 174 2.72 -4.57 16.12
C ASP A 174 3.02 -4.41 17.61
N LYS A 175 3.16 -3.17 18.10
CA LYS A 175 3.35 -2.88 19.52
C LYS A 175 2.16 -3.34 20.37
N THR A 176 0.94 -3.04 19.96
CA THR A 176 -0.28 -3.40 20.71
C THR A 176 -0.55 -4.90 20.71
N VAL A 177 -0.35 -5.58 19.58
CA VAL A 177 -0.45 -7.05 19.47
C VAL A 177 0.63 -7.73 20.35
N ASN A 178 1.88 -7.29 20.26
CA ASN A 178 2.98 -7.86 21.06
C ASN A 178 2.75 -7.67 22.58
N ALA A 179 2.30 -6.50 23.02
CA ALA A 179 1.93 -6.25 24.41
C ALA A 179 0.81 -7.18 24.89
N THR A 180 -0.23 -7.37 24.07
CA THR A 180 -1.37 -8.24 24.38
C THR A 180 -0.95 -9.71 24.49
N VAL A 181 -0.10 -10.19 23.58
CA VAL A 181 0.46 -11.55 23.62
C VAL A 181 1.33 -11.76 24.87
N LYS A 182 2.19 -10.80 25.21
CA LYS A 182 3.00 -10.84 26.44
C LYS A 182 2.13 -10.91 27.70
N ALA A 183 1.08 -10.09 27.80
CA ALA A 183 0.15 -10.11 28.93
C ALA A 183 -0.59 -11.45 29.05
N ARG A 184 -1.04 -12.03 27.92
CA ARG A 184 -1.67 -13.36 27.88
C ARG A 184 -0.72 -14.45 28.36
N ASN A 185 0.53 -14.43 27.91
CA ASN A 185 1.56 -15.42 28.27
C ASN A 185 1.99 -15.31 29.75
N TYR A 186 2.02 -14.10 30.30
CA TYR A 186 2.25 -13.89 31.74
C TYR A 186 1.11 -14.48 32.58
N ASN A 187 -0.14 -14.23 32.17
CA ASN A 187 -1.31 -14.75 32.86
C ASN A 187 -1.44 -16.28 32.76
N SER A 188 -1.09 -16.90 31.63
CA SER A 188 -1.08 -18.37 31.52
C SER A 188 0.00 -18.99 32.41
N ARG A 189 1.20 -18.40 32.47
CA ARG A 189 2.28 -18.86 33.37
C ARG A 189 1.89 -18.74 34.84
N LYS A 190 1.31 -17.62 35.27
CA LYS A 190 0.77 -17.50 36.64
C LYS A 190 -0.28 -18.55 36.98
N ARG A 191 -1.12 -18.94 36.02
CA ARG A 191 -2.12 -20.00 36.23
C ARG A 191 -1.48 -21.38 36.38
N SER A 192 -0.48 -21.73 35.55
CA SER A 192 0.26 -22.99 35.72
C SER A 192 1.03 -23.05 37.04
N ASP A 193 1.68 -21.96 37.42
CA ASP A 193 2.46 -21.89 38.66
C ASP A 193 1.56 -22.07 39.91
N LEU A 194 0.36 -21.45 39.90
CA LEU A 194 -0.67 -21.65 40.92
C LEU A 194 -1.23 -23.08 40.93
N GLU A 195 -1.38 -23.72 39.77
CA GLU A 195 -1.85 -25.11 39.68
C GLU A 195 -0.81 -26.09 40.25
N ILE A 196 0.47 -25.87 39.96
CA ILE A 196 1.59 -26.63 40.54
C ILE A 196 1.61 -26.46 42.06
N ALA A 197 1.50 -25.22 42.57
CA ALA A 197 1.46 -24.96 44.00
C ALA A 197 0.26 -25.65 44.68
N ARG A 198 -0.93 -25.65 44.05
CA ARG A 198 -2.10 -26.38 44.56
C ARG A 198 -1.88 -27.88 44.61
N LYS A 199 -1.30 -28.48 43.57
CA LYS A 199 -0.98 -29.92 43.53
C LYS A 199 0.02 -30.30 44.63
N TYR A 200 1.04 -29.47 44.85
CA TYR A 200 2.01 -29.64 45.93
C TYR A 200 1.34 -29.58 47.30
N ILE A 201 0.54 -28.54 47.57
CA ILE A 201 -0.19 -28.39 48.84
C ILE A 201 -1.11 -29.60 49.08
N ALA A 202 -1.89 -30.02 48.08
CA ALA A 202 -2.79 -31.16 48.20
C ALA A 202 -2.05 -32.47 48.51
N ALA A 203 -0.91 -32.74 47.85
CA ALA A 203 -0.08 -33.92 48.10
C ALA A 203 0.53 -33.95 49.51
N HIS A 204 0.78 -32.78 50.11
CA HIS A 204 1.37 -32.65 51.44
C HIS A 204 0.34 -32.36 52.56
N GLN A 205 -0.94 -32.19 52.25
CA GLN A 205 -2.01 -32.10 53.26
C GLN A 205 -2.40 -33.47 53.83
N THR A 206 -2.44 -34.51 53.00
CA THR A 206 -2.83 -35.89 53.38
C THR A 206 -2.04 -36.47 54.57
N PRO A 207 -0.70 -36.31 54.66
CA PRO A 207 0.08 -36.82 55.80
C PRO A 207 -0.25 -36.13 57.14
N PHE A 208 -0.58 -34.83 57.13
CA PHE A 208 -0.79 -34.07 58.37
C PHE A 208 -2.12 -34.39 59.07
N TYR A 209 -3.20 -34.62 58.31
CA TYR A 209 -4.47 -35.06 58.90
C TYR A 209 -4.34 -36.43 59.58
N LEU A 210 -3.52 -37.34 59.02
CA LEU A 210 -3.24 -38.65 59.63
C LEU A 210 -2.40 -38.53 60.91
N LEU A 211 -1.46 -37.59 61.01
CA LEU A 211 -0.72 -37.36 62.26
C LEU A 211 -1.61 -36.74 63.35
N GLY A 212 -2.41 -35.72 63.01
CA GLY A 212 -3.29 -35.05 63.99
C GLY A 212 -4.38 -35.96 64.56
N SER A 213 -4.89 -36.90 63.77
CA SER A 213 -5.96 -37.82 64.18
C SER A 213 -5.50 -38.89 65.18
N ASN A 214 -4.20 -39.16 65.26
CA ASN A 214 -3.62 -40.18 66.14
C ASN A 214 -3.10 -39.62 67.48
N LEU A 215 -3.36 -38.34 67.77
CA LEU A 215 -2.93 -37.65 68.99
C LEU A 215 -4.11 -37.29 69.91
N LEU A 216 -4.97 -38.27 70.19
CA LEU A 216 -5.85 -38.22 71.37
C LEU A 216 -5.09 -38.78 72.59
N PRO A 217 -5.13 -38.12 73.76
CA PRO A 217 -4.39 -38.57 74.93
C PRO A 217 -5.02 -39.84 75.52
N VAL A 218 -4.28 -40.95 75.48
CA VAL A 218 -4.57 -42.12 76.32
C VAL A 218 -4.26 -41.73 77.76
N SER A 219 -5.28 -41.31 78.49
CA SER A 219 -5.16 -40.85 79.88
C SER A 219 -6.42 -41.20 80.68
N SER A 220 -6.59 -42.49 80.99
CA SER A 220 -6.89 -42.94 82.36
C SER A 220 -7.02 -44.47 82.41
N SER A 221 -6.22 -45.11 83.26
CA SER A 221 -6.50 -46.44 83.81
C SER A 221 -5.76 -46.58 85.14
N ARG A 222 -6.48 -46.31 86.22
CA ARG A 222 -6.29 -46.83 87.58
C ARG A 222 -7.65 -46.84 88.26
#